data_AF-A0A316FMY2-F1
#
_entry.id   AF-A0A316FMY2-F1
#
_cell.length_a   1.000
_cell.length_b   1.000
_cell.length_c   1.000
_cell.angle_alpha   90.00
_cell.angle_beta   90.00
_cell.angle_gamma   90.00
#
_symmetry.space_group_name_H-M   'P 1'
#
loop_
_entity.id
_entity.type
_entity.pdbx_description
1 polymer ?
#
loop_
_entity_poly.entity_id
_entity_poly.type
_entity_poly.pdbx_seq_one_letter_code
_entity_poly.pdbx_strand_id
1 'polypeptide(L)'
;MTRTRIAALTLAAVALAGGTTWALGAEPETARFGTTEVAVQQVLPVSPSPGPATSGRTVPKKAPENRPGPAPTRPGRHVAPAPFVQTFAAQPGVTRQKPKRRPTAPVKVATAVDGCDRNYGTIAHCIPVRFPPGVTDKCAWLRDHGYQGIKVATRDRQGLDPDRNGVICDR
;
A
#
# COMPACT_ATOMS: atom_id res chain seq x y z
N MET A 1 29.58 76.01 -20.03
CA MET A 1 29.28 76.88 -18.87
C MET A 1 28.41 76.07 -17.90
N THR A 2 28.76 76.10 -16.61
CA THR A 2 28.00 75.68 -15.39
C THR A 2 27.43 74.26 -15.33
N ARG A 3 28.05 73.26 -14.66
CA ARG A 3 28.30 73.00 -13.21
C ARG A 3 27.06 72.59 -12.38
N THR A 4 27.17 71.39 -11.79
CA THR A 4 26.71 70.92 -10.44
C THR A 4 25.20 70.65 -10.22
N ARG A 5 24.74 69.60 -9.52
CA ARG A 5 25.16 69.07 -8.20
C ARG A 5 24.86 67.58 -7.96
N ILE A 6 25.69 67.01 -7.08
CA ILE A 6 25.69 65.74 -6.37
C ILE A 6 24.67 65.74 -5.21
N ALA A 7 24.06 64.58 -4.90
CA ALA A 7 23.69 64.11 -3.54
C ALA A 7 23.26 62.62 -3.64
N ALA A 8 24.08 61.64 -3.23
CA ALA A 8 24.24 61.09 -1.87
C ALA A 8 22.98 60.36 -1.34
N LEU A 9 22.95 59.03 -1.43
CA LEU A 9 23.22 58.06 -0.33
C LEU A 9 22.17 58.05 0.80
N THR A 10 21.37 56.99 0.87
CA THR A 10 20.97 56.38 2.16
C THR A 10 20.92 54.85 2.02
N LEU A 11 21.91 54.22 2.66
CA LEU A 11 21.95 52.81 3.02
C LEU A 11 21.07 52.63 4.26
N ALA A 12 20.08 51.74 4.21
CA ALA A 12 19.41 51.25 5.41
C ALA A 12 19.60 49.73 5.49
N ALA A 13 20.64 49.33 6.19
CA ALA A 13 20.84 47.96 6.65
C ALA A 13 20.01 47.77 7.93
N VAL A 14 18.97 46.93 7.88
CA VAL A 14 18.26 46.47 9.08
C VAL A 14 18.81 45.10 9.44
N ALA A 15 19.73 45.09 10.41
CA ALA A 15 20.16 43.90 11.11
C ALA A 15 19.18 43.62 12.25
N LEU A 16 18.30 42.63 12.10
CA LEU A 16 17.58 42.05 13.23
C LEU A 16 18.38 40.86 13.75
N ALA A 17 19.12 41.11 14.83
CA ALA A 17 19.68 40.10 15.70
C ALA A 17 18.53 39.40 16.46
N GLY A 18 18.09 38.26 15.94
CA GLY A 18 17.24 37.32 16.66
C GLY A 18 18.09 36.17 17.18
N GLY A 19 18.62 36.31 18.39
CA GLY A 19 19.25 35.20 19.10
C GLY A 19 18.18 34.23 19.59
N THR A 20 18.05 33.08 18.92
CA THR A 20 17.36 31.92 19.49
C THR A 20 18.40 30.99 20.10
N THR A 21 18.36 30.94 21.43
CA THR A 21 19.14 30.06 22.29
C THR A 21 18.83 28.60 21.99
N TRP A 22 19.89 27.79 21.93
CA TRP A 22 19.81 26.34 21.82
C TRP A 22 19.37 25.76 23.17
N ALA A 23 18.22 25.10 23.22
CA ALA A 23 17.87 24.23 24.33
C ALA A 23 18.46 22.83 24.06
N LEU A 24 19.60 22.53 24.67
CA LEU A 24 19.99 21.15 24.95
C LEU A 24 19.22 20.69 26.19
N GLY A 25 18.43 19.62 26.07
CA GLY A 25 17.86 18.94 27.23
C GLY A 25 16.51 18.28 26.98
N ALA A 26 16.51 17.11 26.35
CA ALA A 26 15.51 16.08 26.63
C ALA A 26 16.15 14.71 26.33
N GLU A 27 16.26 13.91 27.38
CA GLU A 27 16.71 12.52 27.35
C GLU A 27 15.85 11.66 26.41
N PRO A 28 16.38 10.53 25.90
CA PRO A 28 15.59 9.58 25.14
C PRO A 28 14.55 8.95 26.06
N GLU A 29 13.31 9.40 25.91
CA GLU A 29 12.14 8.73 26.47
C GLU A 29 12.17 7.29 25.98
N THR A 30 12.44 6.39 26.92
CA THR A 30 12.37 4.96 26.73
C THR A 30 10.96 4.65 26.27
N ALA A 31 10.81 4.35 24.98
CA ALA A 31 9.57 3.88 24.39
C ALA A 31 9.09 2.64 25.19
N ARG A 32 8.19 2.88 26.14
CA ARG A 32 7.38 1.84 26.76
C ARG A 32 6.43 1.38 25.66
N PHE A 33 6.77 0.26 25.04
CA PHE A 33 5.83 -0.48 24.21
C PHE A 33 4.66 -0.87 25.12
N GLY A 34 3.58 -0.11 25.04
CA GLY A 34 2.29 -0.55 25.54
C GLY A 34 1.91 -1.79 24.75
N THR A 35 1.89 -2.94 25.42
CA THR A 35 1.18 -4.12 24.95
C THR A 35 -0.30 -3.76 24.90
N THR A 36 -0.75 -3.26 23.75
CA THR A 36 -2.18 -3.30 23.43
C THR A 36 -2.51 -4.77 23.19
N GLU A 37 -3.25 -5.31 24.16
CA GLU A 37 -3.93 -6.59 24.08
C GLU A 37 -4.92 -6.51 22.91
N VAL A 38 -4.48 -6.94 21.73
CA VAL A 38 -5.38 -7.07 20.57
C VAL A 38 -6.29 -8.24 20.87
N ALA A 39 -7.49 -7.89 21.32
CA ALA A 39 -8.61 -8.80 21.45
C ALA A 39 -8.78 -9.62 20.15
N VAL A 40 -8.60 -10.93 20.29
CA VAL A 40 -8.95 -11.93 19.29
C VAL A 40 -10.46 -11.96 19.13
N GLN A 41 -10.97 -11.53 17.98
CA GLN A 41 -12.27 -11.91 17.37
C GLN A 41 -12.46 -11.03 16.11
N GLN A 42 -12.73 -11.50 14.90
CA GLN A 42 -13.49 -12.68 14.46
C GLN A 42 -12.94 -13.17 13.12
N VAL A 43 -12.73 -14.48 13.00
CA VAL A 43 -12.43 -15.13 11.71
C VAL A 43 -13.77 -15.35 11.00
N LEU A 44 -13.97 -14.69 9.85
CA LEU A 44 -15.09 -14.97 8.96
C LEU A 44 -14.94 -16.39 8.37
N PRO A 45 -16.01 -17.20 8.26
CA PRO A 45 -15.94 -18.49 7.58
C PRO A 45 -15.74 -18.27 6.07
N VAL A 46 -14.56 -18.63 5.56
CA VAL A 46 -14.35 -18.84 4.12
C VAL A 46 -15.09 -20.11 3.72
N SER A 47 -16.13 -19.93 2.90
CA SER A 47 -16.78 -21.03 2.17
C SER A 47 -15.79 -21.65 1.18
N PRO A 48 -15.58 -22.98 1.18
CA PRO A 48 -14.80 -23.62 0.14
C PRO A 48 -15.59 -23.65 -1.18
N SER A 49 -14.98 -23.09 -2.22
CA SER A 49 -15.45 -23.18 -3.61
C SER A 49 -15.40 -24.65 -4.10
N PRO A 50 -16.39 -25.14 -4.87
CA PRO A 50 -16.46 -26.55 -5.26
C PRO A 50 -15.37 -26.90 -6.28
N GLY A 51 -14.54 -27.89 -5.94
CA GLY A 51 -13.61 -28.53 -6.87
C GLY A 51 -14.34 -29.39 -7.93
N PRO A 52 -13.64 -29.78 -9.02
CA PRO A 52 -14.26 -30.43 -10.17
C PRO A 52 -14.72 -31.86 -9.84
N ALA A 53 -15.93 -32.18 -10.29
CA ALA A 53 -16.56 -33.47 -10.17
C ALA A 53 -15.71 -34.58 -10.83
N THR A 54 -15.20 -35.50 -10.02
CA THR A 54 -14.77 -36.83 -10.50
C THR A 54 -15.88 -37.81 -10.18
N SER A 55 -16.50 -38.34 -11.25
CA SER A 55 -17.60 -39.30 -11.23
C SER A 55 -17.36 -40.46 -10.26
N GLY A 56 -18.27 -40.60 -9.30
CA GLY A 56 -18.35 -41.74 -8.41
C GLY A 56 -18.71 -43.02 -9.17
N ARG A 57 -17.92 -44.08 -8.95
CA ARG A 57 -18.30 -45.46 -9.23
C ARG A 57 -19.21 -45.93 -8.09
N THR A 58 -20.45 -46.25 -8.41
CA THR A 58 -21.47 -46.76 -7.49
C THR A 58 -21.09 -48.14 -6.97
N VAL A 59 -20.94 -48.28 -5.65
CA VAL A 59 -20.86 -49.58 -4.95
C VAL A 59 -22.16 -49.76 -4.17
N PRO A 60 -22.83 -50.92 -4.22
CA PRO A 60 -24.12 -51.11 -3.56
C PRO A 60 -23.99 -51.11 -2.04
N LYS A 61 -24.91 -50.35 -1.42
CA LYS A 61 -25.10 -50.16 0.02
C LYS A 61 -25.62 -51.45 0.66
N LYS A 62 -24.75 -52.18 1.39
CA LYS A 62 -25.17 -53.25 2.30
C LYS A 62 -25.61 -52.63 3.64
N ALA A 63 -26.75 -53.07 4.16
CA ALA A 63 -27.37 -52.61 5.41
C ALA A 63 -26.47 -52.83 6.65
N PRO A 64 -26.62 -52.02 7.72
CA PRO A 64 -25.68 -52.04 8.85
C PRO A 64 -25.93 -53.24 9.77
N GLU A 65 -24.90 -54.07 9.91
CA GLU A 65 -24.77 -55.06 11.00
C GLU A 65 -24.42 -54.30 12.29
N ASN A 66 -25.23 -54.51 13.32
CA ASN A 66 -25.11 -53.89 14.64
C ASN A 66 -23.82 -54.36 15.34
N ARG A 67 -22.72 -53.61 15.18
CA ARG A 67 -21.50 -53.82 15.98
C ARG A 67 -21.51 -52.86 17.18
N PRO A 68 -21.28 -53.36 18.40
CA PRO A 68 -21.00 -52.51 19.56
C PRO A 68 -19.80 -51.59 19.23
N GLY A 69 -20.00 -50.28 19.38
CA GLY A 69 -18.97 -49.28 19.11
C GLY A 69 -17.76 -49.45 20.04
N PRO A 70 -16.53 -49.17 19.58
CA PRO A 70 -15.37 -49.16 20.45
C PRO A 70 -15.54 -48.09 21.54
N ALA A 71 -15.18 -48.46 22.77
CA ALA A 71 -15.18 -47.58 23.93
C ALA A 71 -14.40 -46.28 23.66
N PRO A 72 -14.77 -45.15 24.30
CA PRO A 72 -14.08 -43.89 24.10
C PRO A 72 -12.60 -44.00 24.49
N THR A 73 -11.72 -43.90 23.51
CA THR A 73 -10.28 -43.83 23.72
C THR A 73 -9.99 -42.56 24.52
N ARG A 74 -9.35 -42.74 25.68
CA ARG A 74 -8.80 -41.68 26.53
C ARG A 74 -8.11 -40.63 25.66
N PRO A 75 -8.30 -39.30 25.89
CA PRO A 75 -7.63 -38.28 25.10
C PRO A 75 -6.13 -38.53 25.14
N GLY A 76 -5.58 -38.91 23.98
CA GLY A 76 -4.15 -39.11 23.81
C GLY A 76 -3.45 -37.80 24.15
N ARG A 77 -2.28 -37.92 24.81
CA ARG A 77 -1.38 -36.78 25.02
C ARG A 77 -1.26 -36.02 23.71
N HIS A 78 -1.41 -34.69 23.75
CA HIS A 78 -1.17 -33.84 22.59
C HIS A 78 0.24 -34.12 22.08
N VAL A 79 0.33 -34.91 21.00
CA VAL A 79 1.57 -35.11 20.27
C VAL A 79 1.89 -33.75 19.65
N ALA A 80 3.12 -33.27 19.86
CA ALA A 80 3.55 -32.04 19.22
C ALA A 80 3.31 -32.16 17.70
N PRO A 81 2.62 -31.20 17.07
CA PRO A 81 2.37 -31.26 15.63
C PRO A 81 3.70 -31.29 14.90
N ALA A 82 3.77 -32.08 13.82
CA ALA A 82 4.94 -32.08 12.95
C ALA A 82 5.25 -30.65 12.48
N PRO A 83 6.53 -30.27 12.34
CA PRO A 83 6.88 -28.95 11.84
C PRO A 83 6.29 -28.73 10.45
N PHE A 84 5.66 -27.57 10.24
CA PHE A 84 5.16 -27.18 8.93
C PHE A 84 6.33 -26.87 8.00
N VAL A 85 6.61 -27.78 7.07
CA VAL A 85 7.62 -27.57 6.02
C VAL A 85 6.96 -26.84 4.86
N GLN A 86 7.48 -25.67 4.51
CA GLN A 86 7.01 -24.95 3.32
C GLN A 86 7.38 -25.74 2.06
N THR A 87 6.47 -25.85 1.11
CA THR A 87 6.61 -26.68 -0.10
C THR A 87 7.83 -26.32 -0.95
N PHE A 88 8.35 -25.09 -0.87
CA PHE A 88 9.59 -24.70 -1.53
C PHE A 88 10.80 -25.49 -1.03
N ALA A 89 10.82 -25.91 0.25
CA ALA A 89 11.93 -26.64 0.84
C ALA A 89 11.97 -28.10 0.36
N ALA A 90 10.86 -28.61 -0.18
CA ALA A 90 10.76 -29.94 -0.77
C ALA A 90 11.28 -30.01 -2.22
N GLN A 91 11.76 -28.90 -2.80
CA GLN A 91 12.35 -28.85 -4.14
C GLN A 91 13.85 -28.52 -4.13
N PRO A 92 14.72 -29.36 -3.52
CA PRO A 92 16.15 -29.24 -3.73
C PRO A 92 16.45 -29.56 -5.19
N GLY A 93 17.07 -28.61 -5.92
CA GLY A 93 17.52 -28.84 -7.31
C GLY A 93 17.05 -27.83 -8.36
N VAL A 94 16.27 -26.80 -7.99
CA VAL A 94 16.00 -25.71 -8.94
C VAL A 94 17.33 -25.00 -9.26
N THR A 95 17.72 -25.00 -10.54
CA THR A 95 18.95 -24.36 -11.00
C THR A 95 18.90 -22.86 -10.67
N ARG A 96 19.95 -22.33 -10.04
CA ARG A 96 20.06 -20.88 -9.82
C ARG A 96 20.01 -20.16 -11.15
N GLN A 97 19.08 -19.21 -11.27
CA GLN A 97 19.05 -18.29 -12.38
C GLN A 97 20.31 -17.41 -12.34
N LYS A 98 21.00 -17.29 -13.47
CA LYS A 98 22.14 -16.38 -13.58
C LYS A 98 21.63 -14.93 -13.47
N PRO A 99 22.33 -14.04 -12.75
CA PRO A 99 21.96 -12.63 -12.71
C PRO A 99 21.88 -12.05 -14.12
N LYS A 100 20.76 -11.41 -14.45
CA LYS A 100 20.63 -10.66 -15.70
C LYS A 100 21.48 -9.39 -15.59
N ARG A 101 22.06 -8.95 -16.71
CA ARG A 101 22.78 -7.67 -16.77
C ARG A 101 21.81 -6.52 -16.48
N ARG A 102 22.29 -5.52 -15.75
CA ARG A 102 21.53 -4.29 -15.49
C ARG A 102 21.19 -3.64 -16.84
N PRO A 103 19.94 -3.19 -17.06
CA PRO A 103 19.60 -2.43 -18.26
C PRO A 103 20.49 -1.20 -18.39
N THR A 104 21.10 -1.01 -19.56
CA THR A 104 21.91 0.19 -19.86
C THR A 104 21.03 1.39 -20.21
N ALA A 105 19.83 1.14 -20.73
CA ALA A 105 18.82 2.16 -21.02
C ALA A 105 17.77 2.23 -19.89
N PRO A 106 17.12 3.39 -19.70
CA PRO A 106 15.97 3.50 -18.81
C PRO A 106 14.90 2.47 -19.19
N VAL A 107 14.45 1.69 -18.21
CA VAL A 107 13.34 0.76 -18.40
C VAL A 107 12.08 1.58 -18.61
N LYS A 108 11.45 1.44 -19.78
CA LYS A 108 10.13 2.04 -20.03
C LYS A 108 9.09 1.26 -19.24
N VAL A 109 8.72 1.79 -18.08
CA VAL A 109 7.58 1.31 -17.29
C VAL A 109 6.35 2.09 -17.73
N ALA A 110 5.24 1.41 -18.01
CA ALA A 110 4.02 2.12 -18.35
C ALA A 110 3.55 2.95 -17.14
N THR A 111 2.95 4.11 -17.41
CA THR A 111 2.53 5.06 -16.35
C THR A 111 1.46 4.54 -15.41
N ALA A 112 0.87 3.37 -15.71
CA ALA A 112 -0.24 2.74 -14.98
C ALA A 112 0.13 1.38 -14.37
N VAL A 113 1.42 0.98 -14.34
CA VAL A 113 1.82 -0.35 -13.83
C VAL A 113 1.40 -0.57 -12.38
N ASP A 114 1.46 0.48 -11.56
CA ASP A 114 1.08 0.41 -10.14
C ASP A 114 -0.44 0.56 -9.92
N GLY A 115 -1.24 0.68 -11.00
CA GLY A 115 -2.65 1.09 -10.91
C GLY A 115 -2.84 2.59 -10.60
N CYS A 116 -1.74 3.31 -10.35
CA CYS A 116 -1.70 4.75 -10.16
C CYS A 116 -1.50 5.47 -11.48
N ASP A 117 -2.18 6.59 -11.69
CA ASP A 117 -1.96 7.50 -12.80
C ASP A 117 -0.92 8.55 -12.40
N ARG A 118 0.28 8.39 -12.97
CA ARG A 118 1.41 9.27 -12.71
C ARG A 118 1.34 10.62 -13.43
N ASN A 119 0.25 10.94 -14.12
CA ASN A 119 0.05 12.27 -14.73
C ASN A 119 -0.40 13.33 -13.72
N TYR A 120 -0.68 12.96 -12.47
CA TYR A 120 -1.19 13.84 -11.44
C TYR A 120 -0.30 13.83 -10.19
N GLY A 121 -0.10 15.01 -9.61
CA GLY A 121 0.60 15.24 -8.37
C GLY A 121 2.10 15.02 -8.47
N THR A 122 2.67 14.68 -7.32
CA THR A 122 4.08 14.29 -7.17
C THR A 122 4.19 12.76 -7.18
N ILE A 123 5.41 12.24 -7.07
CA ILE A 123 5.68 10.79 -6.96
C ILE A 123 4.91 10.13 -5.79
N ALA A 124 4.59 10.89 -4.75
CA ALA A 124 3.84 10.41 -3.58
C ALA A 124 2.33 10.27 -3.84
N HIS A 125 1.79 10.94 -4.85
CA HIS A 125 0.35 10.90 -5.14
C HIS A 125 0.04 9.73 -6.07
N CYS A 126 -0.99 8.97 -5.73
CA CYS A 126 -1.51 7.87 -6.53
C CYS A 126 -2.99 8.12 -6.81
N ILE A 127 -3.29 8.73 -7.96
CA ILE A 127 -4.66 8.82 -8.47
C ILE A 127 -5.00 7.49 -9.14
N PRO A 128 -6.12 6.82 -8.83
CA PRO A 128 -6.46 5.57 -9.52
C PRO A 128 -6.60 5.78 -11.03
N VAL A 129 -6.01 4.88 -11.83
CA VAL A 129 -6.24 4.86 -13.29
C VAL A 129 -7.68 4.42 -13.62
N ARG A 130 -8.27 3.63 -12.73
CA ARG A 130 -9.64 3.15 -12.78
C ARG A 130 -10.28 3.42 -11.42
N PHE A 131 -11.36 4.18 -11.42
CA PHE A 131 -12.16 4.38 -10.22
C PHE A 131 -12.98 3.11 -9.91
N PRO A 132 -13.36 2.89 -8.63
CA PRO A 132 -14.27 1.82 -8.26
C PRO A 132 -15.58 1.86 -9.07
N PRO A 133 -16.22 0.70 -9.32
CA PRO A 133 -17.50 0.67 -10.02
C PRO A 133 -18.55 1.48 -9.24
N GLY A 134 -19.40 2.21 -9.97
CA GLY A 134 -20.43 3.07 -9.38
C GLY A 134 -19.99 4.52 -9.11
N VAL A 135 -18.70 4.85 -9.26
CA VAL A 135 -18.23 6.24 -9.21
C VAL A 135 -18.61 6.95 -10.50
N THR A 136 -19.56 7.88 -10.41
CA THR A 136 -19.98 8.77 -11.52
C THR A 136 -19.25 10.10 -11.47
N ASP A 137 -19.10 10.66 -10.26
CA ASP A 137 -18.32 11.87 -10.02
C ASP A 137 -16.94 11.52 -9.45
N LYS A 138 -15.94 11.57 -10.33
CA LYS A 138 -14.55 11.31 -9.97
C LYS A 138 -14.00 12.35 -9.00
N CYS A 139 -14.40 13.61 -9.15
CA CYS A 139 -13.87 14.70 -8.34
C CYS A 139 -14.45 14.67 -6.93
N ALA A 140 -15.75 14.38 -6.78
CA ALA A 140 -16.33 14.11 -5.47
C ALA A 140 -15.62 12.94 -4.79
N TRP A 141 -15.44 11.82 -5.48
CA TRP A 141 -14.73 10.65 -4.93
C TRP A 141 -13.31 11.01 -4.48
N LEU A 142 -12.55 11.74 -5.29
CA LEU A 142 -11.19 12.17 -4.94
C LEU A 142 -11.18 13.04 -3.68
N ARG A 143 -12.10 14.00 -3.60
CA ARG A 143 -12.21 14.91 -2.46
C ARG A 143 -12.54 14.17 -1.17
N ASP A 144 -13.46 13.20 -1.23
CA ASP A 144 -13.87 12.35 -0.11
C ASP A 144 -12.72 11.44 0.38
N HIS A 145 -11.78 11.12 -0.49
CA HIS A 145 -10.60 10.29 -0.19
C HIS A 145 -9.34 11.11 0.10
N GLY A 146 -9.48 12.44 0.29
CA GLY A 146 -8.38 13.31 0.71
C GLY A 146 -7.44 13.76 -0.42
N TYR A 147 -7.81 13.52 -1.68
CA TYR A 147 -7.06 14.00 -2.83
C TYR A 147 -7.50 15.44 -3.16
N GLN A 148 -6.77 16.43 -2.66
CA GLN A 148 -7.06 17.86 -2.87
C GLN A 148 -5.82 18.64 -3.27
N GLY A 149 -5.99 19.70 -4.09
CA GLY A 149 -4.88 20.57 -4.49
C GLY A 149 -3.80 19.88 -5.34
N ILE A 150 -4.16 18.77 -6.00
CA ILE A 150 -3.22 17.96 -6.77
C ILE A 150 -3.03 18.60 -8.14
N LYS A 151 -1.78 18.89 -8.50
CA LYS A 151 -1.45 19.49 -9.80
C LYS A 151 -1.42 18.46 -10.92
N VAL A 152 -1.73 18.87 -12.14
CA VAL A 152 -1.47 18.06 -13.35
C VAL A 152 0.02 18.13 -13.68
N ALA A 153 0.72 17.00 -13.61
CA ALA A 153 2.17 16.93 -13.80
C ALA A 153 2.57 16.84 -15.28
N THR A 154 1.72 16.27 -16.13
CA THR A 154 2.01 16.15 -17.57
C THR A 154 0.78 16.40 -18.41
N ARG A 155 -0.16 15.45 -18.47
CA ARG A 155 -1.36 15.56 -19.30
C ARG A 155 -2.57 15.10 -18.51
N ASP A 156 -3.65 15.87 -18.54
CA ASP A 156 -4.92 15.44 -17.99
C ASP A 156 -5.54 14.34 -18.87
N ARG A 157 -5.27 13.08 -18.51
CA ARG A 157 -5.77 11.90 -19.24
C ARG A 157 -7.17 11.49 -18.83
N GLN A 158 -7.56 11.82 -17.61
CA GLN A 158 -8.81 11.39 -16.99
C GLN A 158 -9.90 12.46 -16.98
N GLY A 159 -9.58 13.68 -17.41
CA GLY A 159 -10.52 14.81 -17.45
C GLY A 159 -10.80 15.36 -16.06
N LEU A 160 -9.81 15.39 -15.17
CA LEU A 160 -9.96 15.84 -13.79
C LEU A 160 -9.70 17.35 -13.62
N ASP A 161 -9.17 18.00 -14.66
CA ASP A 161 -8.92 19.44 -14.73
C ASP A 161 -9.66 20.02 -15.96
N PRO A 162 -11.00 20.19 -15.88
CA PRO A 162 -11.81 20.57 -17.02
C PRO A 162 -11.56 22.01 -17.50
N ASP A 163 -11.17 22.92 -16.61
CA ASP A 163 -10.85 24.31 -16.93
C ASP A 163 -9.38 24.53 -17.31
N ARG A 164 -8.55 23.47 -17.19
CA ARG A 164 -7.14 23.42 -17.60
C ARG A 164 -6.27 24.42 -16.84
N ASN A 165 -6.58 24.64 -15.57
CA ASN A 165 -5.81 25.55 -14.73
C ASN A 165 -4.59 24.88 -14.09
N GLY A 166 -4.41 23.57 -14.32
CA GLY A 166 -3.29 22.78 -13.84
C GLY A 166 -3.51 22.17 -12.46
N VAL A 167 -4.70 22.30 -11.88
CA VAL A 167 -5.10 21.69 -10.59
C VAL A 167 -6.34 20.85 -10.83
N ILE A 168 -6.33 19.61 -10.34
CA ILE A 168 -7.49 18.74 -10.49
C ILE A 168 -8.56 19.07 -9.46
N CYS A 169 -9.82 18.98 -9.89
CA CYS A 169 -11.00 18.95 -9.01
C CYS A 169 -11.04 20.11 -8.00
N ASP A 170 -10.64 21.30 -8.42
CA ASP A 170 -10.57 22.51 -7.60
C ASP A 170 -11.90 23.31 -7.57
N ARG A 171 -12.95 22.74 -8.19
CA ARG A 171 -14.31 23.26 -8.22
C ARG A 171 -15.32 22.26 -7.62
#